data_AF-A0A9E1SC16-F1
#
_entry.id   AF-A0A9E1SC16-F1
#
_cell.length_a   1.000
_cell.length_b   1.000
_cell.length_c   1.000
_cell.angle_alpha   90.00
_cell.angle_beta   90.00
_cell.angle_gamma   90.00
#
_symmetry.space_group_name_H-M   'P 1'
#
loop_
_entity.id
_entity.type
_entity.pdbx_description
1 polymer ?
#
loop_
_entity_poly.entity_id
_entity_poly.type
_entity_poly.pdbx_seq_one_letter_code
_entity_poly.pdbx_strand_id
1 'polypeptide(L)'
;GLIADNEWHTLSVSFDRDGMMKMYEDGQFLSETDISGIGNINTGQGLFAGTDITSSYDFQGSIAELRVWNTIIDPNTIAEWHCNTIENTHPNSANLIGYWKMNEGTGNQVIDASGNGNNGNITDAQWNDSDSSYVYNYDETPKITDVAVTALTHLCVNITPQIEFDGVSWVDPCSTNTLNEFDNGQINIHPNPTNDLLKFTLLEKNSIYSIYSSNGKLMCTGETDGTVDVTDLKCGVYFIEIDGYLPKSIKFSKL
;
A
#
# COMPACT_ATOMS: atom_id res chain seq x y z
N GLY A 1 27.76 -16.32 -24.10
CA GLY A 1 26.33 -15.99 -24.07
C GLY A 1 26.21 -14.54 -23.69
N LEU A 2 25.13 -13.88 -24.12
CA LEU A 2 24.86 -12.47 -23.84
C LEU A 2 24.33 -12.19 -22.42
N ILE A 3 24.17 -13.22 -21.57
CA ILE A 3 23.56 -13.19 -20.22
C ILE A 3 24.17 -12.18 -19.21
N ALA A 4 25.35 -11.61 -19.48
CA ALA A 4 26.03 -10.66 -18.60
C ALA A 4 25.89 -9.21 -19.11
N ASP A 5 24.68 -8.83 -19.52
CA ASP A 5 24.34 -7.51 -20.04
C ASP A 5 23.66 -6.60 -19.01
N ASN A 6 23.57 -7.06 -17.75
CA ASN A 6 22.94 -6.36 -16.63
C ASN A 6 21.40 -6.26 -16.77
N GLU A 7 20.79 -7.18 -17.50
CA GLU A 7 19.33 -7.38 -17.55
C GLU A 7 18.91 -8.66 -16.81
N TRP A 8 17.61 -8.77 -16.50
CA TRP A 8 17.04 -9.98 -15.89
C TRP A 8 16.86 -11.05 -16.96
N HIS A 9 17.41 -12.23 -16.70
CA HIS A 9 17.21 -13.42 -17.52
C HIS A 9 16.60 -14.56 -16.72
N THR A 10 15.77 -15.37 -17.38
CA THR A 10 15.28 -16.63 -16.81
C THR A 10 16.04 -17.80 -17.41
N LEU A 11 16.73 -18.55 -16.55
CA LEU A 11 17.39 -19.79 -16.94
C LEU A 11 16.58 -20.99 -16.46
N SER A 12 16.22 -21.88 -17.38
CA SER A 12 15.55 -23.14 -17.07
C SER A 12 16.39 -24.32 -17.55
N VAL A 13 16.58 -25.31 -16.68
CA VAL A 13 17.36 -26.52 -17.01
C VAL A 13 16.54 -27.76 -16.66
N SER A 14 16.34 -28.64 -17.64
CA SER A 14 15.68 -29.93 -17.45
C SER A 14 16.70 -31.06 -17.47
N PHE A 15 16.56 -32.03 -16.58
CA PHE A 15 17.44 -33.19 -16.48
C PHE A 15 16.65 -34.47 -16.70
N ASP A 16 16.47 -34.89 -17.97
CA ASP A 16 15.96 -36.22 -18.27
C ASP A 16 17.08 -37.24 -18.06
N ARG A 17 17.01 -38.00 -16.97
CA ARG A 17 18.10 -38.87 -16.50
C ARG A 17 18.37 -40.07 -17.41
N ASP A 18 17.41 -40.43 -18.24
CA ASP A 18 17.54 -41.49 -19.25
C ASP A 18 17.75 -40.90 -20.66
N GLY A 19 17.99 -39.60 -20.76
CA GLY A 19 18.08 -38.89 -22.03
C GLY A 19 18.82 -37.56 -21.91
N MET A 20 18.17 -36.48 -22.33
CA MET A 20 18.83 -35.19 -22.54
C MET A 20 18.71 -34.28 -21.31
N MET A 21 19.83 -33.66 -20.94
CA MET A 21 19.81 -32.38 -20.22
C MET A 21 19.57 -31.27 -21.25
N LYS A 22 18.61 -30.39 -20.99
CA LYS A 22 18.30 -29.25 -21.87
C LYS A 22 18.33 -27.94 -21.09
N MET A 23 18.84 -26.90 -21.72
CA MET A 23 18.88 -25.54 -21.18
C MET A 23 18.02 -24.62 -22.05
N TYR A 24 17.30 -23.73 -21.38
CA TYR A 24 16.49 -22.69 -21.97
C TYR A 24 16.88 -21.34 -21.35
N GLU A 25 16.90 -20.31 -22.18
CA GLU A 25 17.16 -18.91 -21.82
C GLU A 25 15.94 -18.10 -22.28
N ASP A 26 15.33 -17.37 -21.35
CA ASP A 26 14.14 -16.54 -21.59
C ASP A 26 13.00 -17.28 -22.31
N GLY A 27 12.77 -18.52 -21.85
CA GLY A 27 11.73 -19.38 -22.41
C GLY A 27 12.09 -20.09 -23.72
N GLN A 28 13.24 -19.78 -24.32
CA GLN A 28 13.68 -20.33 -25.60
C GLN A 28 14.73 -21.42 -25.41
N PHE A 29 14.67 -22.46 -26.24
CA PHE A 29 15.68 -23.52 -26.23
C PHE A 29 17.06 -22.98 -26.59
N LEU A 30 18.07 -23.29 -25.77
CA LEU A 30 19.44 -22.85 -25.98
C LEU A 30 20.35 -24.00 -26.43
N SER A 31 20.38 -25.09 -25.67
CA SER A 31 21.28 -26.22 -25.93
C SER A 31 20.83 -27.49 -25.21
N GLU A 32 21.32 -28.65 -25.66
CA GLU A 32 21.11 -29.94 -25.01
C GLU A 32 22.35 -30.83 -25.06
N THR A 33 22.45 -31.76 -24.10
CA THR A 33 23.46 -32.83 -24.09
C THR A 33 22.87 -34.10 -23.53
N ASP A 34 23.31 -35.26 -24.05
CA ASP A 34 22.92 -36.56 -23.53
C ASP A 34 23.60 -36.80 -22.17
N ILE A 35 22.79 -37.15 -21.16
CA ILE A 35 23.23 -37.49 -19.81
C ILE A 35 22.79 -38.88 -19.37
N SER A 36 22.26 -39.71 -20.28
CA SER A 36 21.78 -41.08 -20.00
C SER A 36 22.87 -42.00 -19.43
N GLY A 37 24.14 -41.72 -19.74
CA GLY A 37 25.30 -42.43 -19.19
C GLY A 37 25.78 -41.93 -17.82
N ILE A 38 25.19 -40.86 -17.29
CA ILE A 38 25.65 -40.23 -16.03
C ILE A 38 24.98 -40.89 -14.82
N GLY A 39 25.83 -41.38 -13.90
CA GLY A 39 25.42 -42.04 -12.66
C GLY A 39 24.83 -41.11 -11.59
N ASN A 40 24.90 -41.50 -10.33
CA ASN A 40 24.36 -40.68 -9.24
C ASN A 40 25.09 -39.32 -9.14
N ILE A 41 24.31 -38.24 -9.12
CA ILE A 41 24.79 -36.85 -9.01
C ILE A 41 24.52 -36.23 -7.63
N ASN A 42 23.91 -36.98 -6.71
CA ASN A 42 23.60 -36.49 -5.38
C ASN A 42 24.87 -36.35 -4.53
N THR A 43 25.17 -35.12 -4.10
CA THR A 43 26.30 -34.77 -3.23
C THR A 43 25.98 -34.88 -1.74
N GLY A 44 24.70 -34.96 -1.38
CA GLY A 44 24.22 -35.00 0.01
C GLY A 44 24.34 -33.68 0.77
N GLN A 45 24.66 -32.57 0.10
CA GLN A 45 24.95 -31.28 0.74
C GLN A 45 23.74 -30.32 0.78
N GLY A 46 22.64 -30.66 0.09
CA GLY A 46 21.49 -29.77 -0.07
C GLY A 46 21.61 -28.86 -1.29
N LEU A 47 20.72 -27.86 -1.38
CA LEU A 47 20.67 -26.89 -2.47
C LEU A 47 21.29 -25.57 -2.02
N PHE A 48 22.20 -25.04 -2.83
CA PHE A 48 22.79 -23.72 -2.66
C PHE A 48 22.48 -22.88 -3.88
N ALA A 49 22.22 -21.59 -3.66
CA ALA A 49 22.02 -20.59 -4.70
C ALA A 49 22.94 -19.40 -4.42
N GLY A 50 23.50 -18.82 -5.47
CA GLY A 50 24.41 -17.67 -5.36
C GLY A 50 25.86 -18.01 -4.99
N THR A 51 26.18 -19.27 -4.72
CA THR A 51 27.55 -19.75 -4.49
C THR A 51 27.64 -21.27 -4.65
N ASP A 52 28.86 -21.82 -4.67
CA ASP A 52 29.09 -23.26 -4.62
C ASP A 52 29.05 -23.81 -3.18
N ILE A 53 29.08 -25.13 -3.04
CA ILE A 53 28.99 -25.82 -1.73
C ILE A 53 30.12 -25.37 -0.78
N THR A 54 31.28 -24.97 -1.29
CA THR A 54 32.44 -24.55 -0.48
C THR A 54 32.53 -23.04 -0.28
N SER A 55 31.56 -22.27 -0.80
CA SER A 55 31.57 -20.80 -0.77
C SER A 55 32.84 -20.17 -1.35
N SER A 56 33.43 -20.83 -2.36
CA SER A 56 34.64 -20.38 -3.04
C SER A 56 34.35 -19.60 -4.34
N TYR A 57 33.15 -19.78 -4.91
CA TYR A 57 32.74 -19.17 -6.18
C TYR A 57 31.39 -18.49 -6.04
N ASP A 58 31.42 -17.23 -5.62
CA ASP A 58 30.22 -16.43 -5.44
C ASP A 58 29.71 -15.87 -6.77
N PHE A 59 28.39 -15.90 -6.92
CA PHE A 59 27.70 -15.25 -8.03
C PHE A 59 27.60 -13.74 -7.76
N GLN A 60 27.97 -12.94 -8.77
CA GLN A 60 27.83 -11.48 -8.72
C GLN A 60 26.59 -11.05 -9.50
N GLY A 61 25.46 -10.95 -8.80
CA GLY A 61 24.20 -10.53 -9.38
C GLY A 61 23.04 -10.69 -8.40
N SER A 62 21.82 -10.54 -8.90
CA SER A 62 20.59 -10.78 -8.14
C SER A 62 19.93 -12.08 -8.61
N ILE A 63 19.34 -12.81 -7.68
CA ILE A 63 18.58 -14.04 -7.96
C ILE A 63 17.17 -13.80 -7.44
N ALA A 64 16.18 -14.19 -8.24
CA ALA A 64 14.77 -14.17 -7.87
C ALA A 64 14.08 -15.40 -8.45
N GLU A 65 12.89 -15.73 -7.93
CA GLU A 65 11.99 -16.71 -8.54
C GLU A 65 12.61 -18.11 -8.75
N LEU A 66 13.42 -18.59 -7.80
CA LEU A 66 14.05 -19.91 -7.85
C LEU A 66 12.98 -21.00 -7.69
N ARG A 67 12.88 -21.90 -8.68
CA ARG A 67 11.88 -22.96 -8.76
C ARG A 67 12.54 -24.32 -8.99
N VAL A 68 12.04 -25.35 -8.33
CA VAL A 68 12.47 -26.74 -8.54
C VAL A 68 11.26 -27.65 -8.72
N TRP A 69 11.24 -28.39 -9.81
CA TRP A 69 10.15 -29.31 -10.19
C TRP A 69 10.64 -30.75 -10.21
N ASN A 70 9.80 -31.69 -9.75
CA ASN A 70 10.08 -33.12 -9.83
C ASN A 70 9.51 -33.76 -11.12
N THR A 71 9.59 -33.03 -12.24
CA THR A 71 9.15 -33.50 -13.55
C THR A 71 9.82 -32.68 -14.65
N ILE A 72 9.83 -33.22 -15.87
CA ILE A 72 10.24 -32.46 -17.05
C ILE A 72 9.09 -31.54 -17.45
N ILE A 73 9.34 -30.23 -17.44
CA ILE A 73 8.37 -29.22 -17.89
C ILE A 73 8.42 -29.14 -19.41
N ASP A 74 7.24 -29.12 -20.05
CA ASP A 74 7.12 -28.98 -21.50
C ASP A 74 7.71 -27.66 -21.99
N PRO A 75 8.42 -27.62 -23.13
CA PRO A 75 9.01 -26.39 -23.66
C PRO A 75 8.01 -25.24 -23.86
N ASN A 76 6.75 -25.52 -24.24
CA ASN A 76 5.74 -24.47 -24.38
C ASN A 76 5.36 -23.88 -23.01
N THR A 77 5.25 -24.72 -21.99
CA THR A 77 5.03 -24.26 -20.61
C THR A 77 6.20 -23.41 -20.12
N ILE A 78 7.45 -23.81 -20.40
CA ILE A 78 8.64 -23.01 -20.09
C ILE A 78 8.56 -21.65 -20.80
N ALA A 79 8.25 -21.63 -22.10
CA ALA A 79 8.11 -20.40 -22.87
C ALA A 79 7.00 -19.48 -22.34
N GLU A 80 5.86 -20.03 -21.94
CA GLU A 80 4.72 -19.27 -21.41
C GLU A 80 4.97 -18.75 -19.99
N TRP A 81 5.67 -19.51 -19.14
CA TRP A 81 5.77 -19.23 -17.70
C TRP A 81 7.13 -18.71 -17.21
N HIS A 82 8.13 -18.56 -18.08
CA HIS A 82 9.48 -18.12 -17.67
C HIS A 82 9.46 -16.79 -16.90
N CYS A 83 8.68 -15.80 -17.33
CA CYS A 83 8.56 -14.49 -16.67
C CYS A 83 7.36 -14.35 -15.71
N ASN A 84 6.60 -15.42 -15.44
CA ASN A 84 5.42 -15.35 -14.58
C ASN A 84 5.72 -15.92 -13.20
N THR A 85 5.23 -15.29 -12.14
CA THR A 85 5.15 -15.89 -10.79
C THR A 85 4.33 -17.18 -10.85
N ILE A 86 4.77 -18.22 -10.13
CA ILE A 86 4.05 -19.50 -10.12
C ILE A 86 2.81 -19.39 -9.24
N GLU A 87 1.67 -19.69 -9.84
CA GLU A 87 0.37 -19.76 -9.21
C GLU A 87 -0.19 -21.19 -9.34
N ASN A 88 -1.28 -21.50 -8.60
CA ASN A 88 -1.91 -22.83 -8.63
C ASN A 88 -2.45 -23.23 -10.02
N THR A 89 -2.57 -22.27 -10.94
CA THR A 89 -2.97 -22.47 -12.34
C THR A 89 -1.85 -23.01 -13.23
N HIS A 90 -0.59 -23.04 -12.76
CA HIS A 90 0.51 -23.59 -13.53
C HIS A 90 0.25 -25.08 -13.85
N PRO A 91 0.38 -25.53 -15.13
CA PRO A 91 -0.01 -26.89 -15.53
C PRO A 91 0.69 -28.00 -14.73
N ASN A 92 1.91 -27.74 -14.28
CA ASN A 92 2.69 -28.71 -13.51
C ASN A 92 2.68 -28.47 -12.00
N SER A 93 1.87 -27.54 -11.45
CA SER A 93 1.89 -27.08 -10.03
C SER A 93 2.02 -28.20 -9.00
N ALA A 94 1.37 -29.34 -9.22
CA ALA A 94 1.45 -30.53 -8.36
C ALA A 94 2.85 -31.16 -8.23
N ASN A 95 3.78 -30.85 -9.14
CA ASN A 95 5.15 -31.35 -9.14
C ASN A 95 6.17 -30.33 -8.60
N LEU A 96 5.71 -29.18 -8.09
CA LEU A 96 6.58 -28.15 -7.52
C LEU A 96 7.09 -28.63 -6.16
N ILE A 97 8.40 -28.81 -6.02
CA ILE A 97 9.01 -29.33 -4.80
C ILE A 97 9.82 -28.28 -4.03
N GLY A 98 10.05 -27.12 -4.64
CA GLY A 98 10.63 -25.95 -3.98
C GLY A 98 10.35 -24.70 -4.78
N TYR A 99 9.92 -23.63 -4.11
CA TYR A 99 9.71 -22.35 -4.75
C TYR A 99 10.05 -21.20 -3.82
N TRP A 100 11.11 -20.46 -4.16
CA TRP A 100 11.58 -19.32 -3.39
C TRP A 100 11.43 -18.07 -4.24
N LYS A 101 10.44 -17.25 -3.92
CA LYS A 101 10.18 -15.99 -4.63
C LYS A 101 11.32 -14.99 -4.46
N MET A 102 11.95 -14.99 -3.27
CA MET A 102 13.01 -14.04 -2.89
C MET A 102 12.50 -12.60 -2.98
N ASN A 103 11.37 -12.33 -2.35
CA ASN A 103 10.72 -11.01 -2.32
C ASN A 103 10.34 -10.56 -0.90
N GLU A 104 10.91 -11.21 0.12
CA GLU A 104 10.68 -10.88 1.53
C GLU A 104 11.29 -9.52 1.93
N GLY A 105 12.32 -9.06 1.22
CA GLY A 105 12.92 -7.73 1.33
C GLY A 105 13.69 -7.45 2.63
N THR A 106 13.57 -8.31 3.64
CA THR A 106 14.26 -8.17 4.92
C THR A 106 14.55 -9.51 5.59
N GLY A 107 15.49 -9.51 6.54
CA GLY A 107 15.85 -10.71 7.31
C GLY A 107 16.73 -11.69 6.54
N ASN A 108 16.98 -12.85 7.14
CA ASN A 108 17.95 -13.84 6.63
C ASN A 108 17.29 -15.17 6.22
N GLN A 109 15.98 -15.19 6.01
CA GLN A 109 15.27 -16.39 5.56
C GLN A 109 14.58 -16.12 4.24
N VAL A 110 14.55 -17.15 3.39
CA VAL A 110 13.72 -17.16 2.17
C VAL A 110 12.70 -18.26 2.33
N ILE A 111 11.42 -17.93 2.16
CA ILE A 111 10.32 -18.84 2.43
C ILE A 111 10.05 -19.71 1.21
N ASP A 112 9.85 -21.01 1.47
CA ASP A 112 9.39 -21.94 0.45
C ASP A 112 7.88 -21.83 0.24
N ALA A 113 7.50 -21.15 -0.83
CA ALA A 113 6.12 -20.95 -1.27
C ALA A 113 5.47 -22.20 -1.89
N SER A 114 6.22 -23.30 -2.10
CA SER A 114 5.63 -24.56 -2.59
C SER A 114 4.81 -25.30 -1.51
N GLY A 115 4.98 -24.92 -0.24
CA GLY A 115 4.30 -25.57 0.89
C GLY A 115 5.03 -26.80 1.43
N ASN A 116 6.22 -27.13 0.92
CA ASN A 116 7.02 -28.26 1.39
C ASN A 116 7.93 -27.92 2.58
N GLY A 117 7.99 -26.66 2.99
CA GLY A 117 8.72 -26.21 4.18
C GLY A 117 10.24 -26.18 4.00
N ASN A 118 10.73 -26.18 2.76
CA ASN A 118 12.15 -26.12 2.43
C ASN A 118 12.70 -24.68 2.55
N ASN A 119 12.45 -23.99 3.66
CA ASN A 119 12.90 -22.60 3.81
C ASN A 119 14.43 -22.49 3.70
N GLY A 120 14.90 -21.50 2.96
CA GLY A 120 16.32 -21.19 2.78
C GLY A 120 16.83 -20.24 3.86
N ASN A 121 18.15 -20.27 4.09
CA ASN A 121 18.84 -19.31 4.94
C ASN A 121 19.83 -18.50 4.11
N ILE A 122 19.82 -17.18 4.29
CA ILE A 122 20.72 -16.25 3.61
C ILE A 122 21.99 -16.12 4.43
N THR A 123 23.13 -16.27 3.75
CA THR A 123 24.46 -15.98 4.30
C THR A 123 25.14 -15.00 3.35
N ASP A 124 25.58 -13.86 3.89
CA ASP A 124 26.34 -12.79 3.22
C ASP A 124 25.69 -12.08 2.02
N ALA A 125 24.59 -12.58 1.46
CA ALA A 125 23.79 -11.83 0.48
C ALA A 125 22.94 -10.74 1.15
N GLN A 126 22.55 -9.73 0.38
CA GLN A 126 21.71 -8.61 0.81
C GLN A 126 20.47 -8.51 -0.08
N TRP A 127 19.36 -8.04 0.48
CA TRP A 127 18.17 -7.70 -0.28
C TRP A 127 18.44 -6.47 -1.16
N ASN A 128 17.94 -6.50 -2.40
CA ASN A 128 18.08 -5.41 -3.35
C ASN A 128 16.69 -4.94 -3.80
N ASP A 129 16.30 -3.74 -3.36
CA ASP A 129 15.01 -3.10 -3.70
C ASP A 129 15.17 -2.09 -4.84
N SER A 130 15.81 -2.49 -5.95
CA SER A 130 16.19 -1.58 -7.03
C SER A 130 15.03 -0.87 -7.74
N ASP A 131 13.78 -1.35 -7.57
CA ASP A 131 12.60 -0.87 -8.32
C ASP A 131 11.56 -0.11 -7.47
N SER A 132 11.92 0.39 -6.29
CA SER A 132 11.04 1.27 -5.53
C SER A 132 10.92 2.65 -6.20
N SER A 133 9.97 2.81 -7.12
CA SER A 133 9.60 4.13 -7.66
C SER A 133 8.63 4.84 -6.72
N TYR A 134 9.09 5.91 -6.07
CA TYR A 134 8.20 6.81 -5.34
C TYR A 134 7.41 7.66 -6.34
N VAL A 135 6.11 7.38 -6.47
CA VAL A 135 5.18 8.26 -7.19
C VAL A 135 4.46 9.11 -6.16
N TYR A 136 4.77 10.40 -6.14
CA TYR A 136 4.05 11.35 -5.30
C TYR A 136 2.80 11.84 -6.04
N ASN A 137 1.63 11.65 -5.44
CA ASN A 137 0.38 12.24 -5.93
C ASN A 137 0.23 13.66 -5.37
N TYR A 138 0.14 14.65 -6.25
CA TYR A 138 -0.06 16.06 -5.90
C TYR A 138 -1.43 16.60 -6.33
N ASP A 139 -2.37 15.74 -6.72
CA ASP A 139 -3.70 16.14 -7.19
C ASP A 139 -4.48 16.92 -6.13
N GLU A 140 -4.22 16.63 -4.84
CA GLU A 140 -4.81 17.32 -3.69
C GLU A 140 -3.91 18.44 -3.11
N THR A 141 -2.92 18.92 -3.86
CA THR A 141 -2.08 20.06 -3.42
C THR A 141 -2.51 21.35 -4.13
N PRO A 142 -2.70 22.48 -3.40
CA PRO A 142 -3.03 23.76 -4.02
C PRO A 142 -1.98 24.18 -5.05
N LYS A 143 -2.44 24.47 -6.25
CA LYS A 143 -1.60 25.01 -7.34
C LYS A 143 -1.50 26.52 -7.21
N ILE A 144 -0.47 27.11 -7.80
CA ILE A 144 -0.32 28.57 -7.81
C ILE A 144 -1.51 29.29 -8.47
N THR A 145 -2.14 28.64 -9.46
CA THR A 145 -3.36 29.11 -10.14
C THR A 145 -4.57 29.19 -9.21
N ASP A 146 -4.59 28.38 -8.15
CA ASP A 146 -5.70 28.28 -7.21
C ASP A 146 -5.71 29.42 -6.20
N VAL A 147 -4.56 30.09 -5.98
CA VAL A 147 -4.40 31.15 -4.97
C VAL A 147 -5.35 32.30 -5.25
N ALA A 148 -5.38 32.80 -6.49
CA ALA A 148 -6.23 33.93 -6.86
C ALA A 148 -7.72 33.56 -6.76
N VAL A 149 -8.10 32.39 -7.24
CA VAL A 149 -9.48 31.89 -7.21
C VAL A 149 -9.95 31.69 -5.77
N THR A 150 -9.12 31.07 -4.93
CA THR A 150 -9.41 30.85 -3.51
C THR A 150 -9.53 32.17 -2.74
N ALA A 151 -8.64 33.14 -2.98
CA ALA A 151 -8.70 34.45 -2.34
C ALA A 151 -9.95 35.25 -2.74
N LEU A 152 -10.31 35.24 -4.04
CA LEU A 152 -11.51 35.91 -4.52
C LEU A 152 -12.78 35.24 -4.01
N THR A 153 -12.79 33.91 -3.95
CA THR A 153 -13.88 33.13 -3.37
C THR A 153 -14.05 33.45 -1.88
N HIS A 154 -12.96 33.52 -1.12
CA HIS A 154 -12.98 33.91 0.29
C HIS A 154 -13.49 35.34 0.53
N LEU A 155 -13.14 36.28 -0.37
CA LEU A 155 -13.60 37.66 -0.32
C LEU A 155 -15.03 37.86 -0.87
N CYS A 156 -15.70 36.77 -1.25
CA CYS A 156 -17.03 36.80 -1.88
C CYS A 156 -17.09 37.68 -3.14
N VAL A 157 -15.98 37.72 -3.90
CA VAL A 157 -15.93 38.44 -5.17
C VAL A 157 -16.41 37.49 -6.27
N ASN A 158 -17.49 37.86 -6.94
CA ASN A 158 -18.01 37.08 -8.06
C ASN A 158 -16.98 37.04 -9.21
N ILE A 159 -16.45 35.85 -9.45
CA ILE A 159 -15.61 35.56 -10.62
C ILE A 159 -16.56 35.40 -11.81
N THR A 160 -16.68 36.44 -12.63
CA THR A 160 -17.50 36.38 -13.86
C THR A 160 -16.81 35.53 -14.93
N PRO A 161 -17.55 34.89 -15.85
CA PRO A 161 -16.96 34.10 -16.94
C PRO A 161 -16.00 34.86 -17.87
N GLN A 162 -15.96 36.20 -17.78
CA GLN A 162 -15.03 37.05 -18.53
C GLN A 162 -13.62 37.11 -17.89
N ILE A 163 -13.49 36.64 -16.64
CA ILE A 163 -12.23 36.52 -15.92
C ILE A 163 -11.86 35.03 -15.92
N GLU A 164 -10.95 34.66 -16.82
CA GLU A 164 -10.45 33.29 -16.95
C GLU A 164 -9.35 33.06 -15.90
N PHE A 165 -9.73 32.45 -14.77
CA PHE A 165 -8.76 31.81 -13.90
C PHE A 165 -8.81 30.30 -14.11
N ASP A 166 -7.64 29.69 -14.32
CA ASP A 166 -7.50 28.24 -14.53
C ASP A 166 -7.48 27.44 -13.21
N GLY A 167 -7.57 28.12 -12.06
CA GLY A 167 -7.48 27.51 -10.74
C GLY A 167 -8.84 27.09 -10.16
N VAL A 168 -8.79 26.24 -9.14
CA VAL A 168 -9.95 25.80 -8.35
C VAL A 168 -9.90 26.48 -6.98
N SER A 169 -11.06 26.89 -6.45
CA SER A 169 -11.12 27.37 -5.06
C SER A 169 -10.99 26.22 -4.08
N TRP A 170 -10.14 26.39 -3.07
CA TRP A 170 -9.97 25.44 -1.95
C TRP A 170 -10.84 25.76 -0.73
N VAL A 171 -11.66 26.79 -0.85
CA VAL A 171 -12.64 27.19 0.17
C VAL A 171 -14.02 27.22 -0.46
N ASP A 172 -15.04 26.97 0.36
CA ASP A 172 -16.42 27.01 -0.09
C ASP A 172 -16.79 28.38 -0.67
N PRO A 173 -17.57 28.42 -1.76
CA PRO A 173 -18.06 29.66 -2.31
C PRO A 173 -18.99 30.37 -1.31
N CYS A 174 -18.91 31.70 -1.28
CA CYS A 174 -19.83 32.48 -0.50
C CYS A 174 -21.27 32.22 -0.95
N SER A 175 -22.12 31.78 -0.04
CA SER A 175 -23.55 31.66 -0.27
C SER A 175 -24.15 33.05 -0.44
N THR A 176 -24.28 33.54 -1.67
CA THR A 176 -25.11 34.72 -1.95
C THR A 176 -26.58 34.30 -2.10
N ASN A 177 -27.11 33.65 -1.08
CA ASN A 177 -28.54 33.49 -0.94
C ASN A 177 -29.05 34.59 -0.01
N THR A 178 -30.22 35.11 -0.38
CA THR A 178 -30.96 36.22 0.20
C THR A 178 -30.89 36.31 1.73
N LEU A 179 -30.94 37.55 2.25
CA LEU A 179 -30.96 37.99 3.65
C LEU A 179 -31.94 37.30 4.64
N ASN A 180 -32.64 36.22 4.24
CA ASN A 180 -33.66 35.55 5.04
C ASN A 180 -33.37 34.08 5.40
N GLU A 181 -32.18 33.54 5.12
CA GLU A 181 -31.79 32.22 5.67
C GLU A 181 -30.46 32.33 6.42
N PHE A 182 -30.56 32.55 7.74
CA PHE A 182 -29.45 32.40 8.68
C PHE A 182 -29.22 30.93 9.09
N ASP A 183 -29.61 29.97 8.26
CA ASP A 183 -29.41 28.55 8.56
C ASP A 183 -28.71 27.86 7.39
N ASN A 184 -27.40 28.07 7.29
CA ASN A 184 -26.51 27.50 6.27
C ASN A 184 -26.26 25.99 6.49
N GLY A 185 -27.23 25.25 7.05
CA GLY A 185 -27.05 23.87 7.50
C GLY A 185 -25.94 23.71 8.56
N GLN A 186 -25.59 24.80 9.25
CA GLN A 186 -24.55 24.79 10.28
C GLN A 186 -25.17 24.42 11.62
N ILE A 187 -24.58 23.42 12.26
CA ILE A 187 -24.88 23.07 13.64
C ILE A 187 -24.47 24.26 14.53
N ASN A 188 -25.44 24.94 15.14
CA ASN A 188 -25.20 25.99 16.13
C ASN A 188 -25.43 25.44 17.53
N ILE A 189 -24.71 25.98 18.51
CA ILE A 189 -24.89 25.65 19.92
C ILE A 189 -25.48 26.82 20.70
N HIS A 190 -26.42 26.53 21.60
CA HIS A 190 -26.98 27.52 22.51
C HIS A 190 -27.44 26.91 23.85
N PRO A 191 -27.38 27.66 24.96
CA PRO A 191 -26.68 28.94 25.09
C PRO A 191 -25.16 28.75 25.04
N ASN A 192 -24.45 29.77 24.56
CA ASN A 192 -23.00 29.86 24.66
C ASN A 192 -22.65 31.31 25.05
N PRO A 193 -22.20 31.59 26.29
CA PRO A 193 -21.81 30.62 27.33
C PRO A 193 -22.97 29.82 27.96
N THR A 194 -22.66 28.66 28.58
CA THR A 194 -23.63 27.81 29.31
C THR A 194 -23.16 27.48 30.73
N ASN A 195 -24.10 27.13 31.61
CA ASN A 195 -23.83 26.62 32.96
C ASN A 195 -24.05 25.11 33.08
N ASP A 196 -24.93 24.54 32.27
CA ASP A 196 -25.48 23.20 32.49
C ASP A 196 -25.71 22.48 31.15
N LEU A 197 -26.55 23.02 30.27
CA LEU A 197 -26.98 22.34 29.06
C LEU A 197 -26.51 23.08 27.80
N LEU A 198 -26.02 22.34 26.81
CA LEU A 198 -25.80 22.79 25.45
C LEU A 198 -26.87 22.19 24.54
N LYS A 199 -27.52 23.01 23.74
CA LYS A 199 -28.48 22.58 22.73
C LYS A 199 -27.94 22.83 21.33
N PHE A 200 -28.22 21.91 20.42
CA PHE A 200 -27.76 21.93 19.04
C PHE A 200 -28.92 22.23 18.10
N THR A 201 -28.70 23.07 17.09
CA THR A 201 -29.62 23.20 15.95
C THR A 201 -29.25 22.18 14.89
N LEU A 202 -30.25 21.52 14.29
CA LEU A 202 -30.08 20.62 13.14
C LEU A 202 -29.20 19.38 13.39
N LEU A 203 -29.28 18.79 14.60
CA LEU A 203 -28.59 17.53 14.91
C LEU A 203 -29.49 16.31 14.60
N GLU A 204 -28.90 15.24 14.07
CA GLU A 204 -29.60 13.95 13.94
C GLU A 204 -29.77 13.28 15.31
N LYS A 205 -30.81 12.44 15.45
CA LYS A 205 -31.01 11.65 16.68
C LYS A 205 -29.89 10.62 16.86
N ASN A 206 -29.48 10.39 18.10
CA ASN A 206 -28.42 9.45 18.48
C ASN A 206 -27.06 9.81 17.85
N SER A 207 -26.79 11.11 17.69
CA SER A 207 -25.46 11.56 17.25
C SER A 207 -24.45 11.33 18.38
N ILE A 208 -23.26 10.87 18.02
CA ILE A 208 -22.16 10.68 18.97
C ILE A 208 -21.38 11.98 19.07
N TYR A 209 -21.05 12.39 20.29
CA TYR A 209 -20.24 13.58 20.55
C TYR A 209 -19.01 13.29 21.38
N SER A 210 -17.98 14.12 21.21
CA SER A 210 -16.76 14.15 22.02
C SER A 210 -16.46 15.58 22.47
N ILE A 211 -16.21 15.78 23.77
CA ILE A 211 -15.82 17.09 24.33
C ILE A 211 -14.35 17.08 24.71
N TYR A 212 -13.62 18.11 24.27
CA TYR A 212 -12.21 18.33 24.54
C TYR A 212 -11.99 19.63 25.31
N SER A 213 -11.03 19.62 26.22
CA SER A 213 -10.48 20.84 26.83
C SER A 213 -9.74 21.71 25.80
N SER A 214 -9.45 22.96 26.15
CA SER A 214 -8.64 23.88 25.34
C SER A 214 -7.25 23.36 24.95
N ASN A 215 -6.72 22.37 25.67
CA ASN A 215 -5.41 21.78 25.41
C ASN A 215 -5.51 20.46 24.61
N GLY A 216 -6.70 20.13 24.08
CA GLY A 216 -6.94 18.92 23.29
C GLY A 216 -7.17 17.64 24.09
N LYS A 217 -7.14 17.68 25.42
CA LYS A 217 -7.47 16.50 26.26
C LYS A 217 -8.97 16.19 26.17
N LEU A 218 -9.32 14.94 25.84
CA LEU A 218 -10.68 14.41 25.88
C LEU A 218 -11.23 14.45 27.32
N MET A 219 -12.41 15.04 27.48
CA MET A 219 -13.11 15.21 28.75
C MET A 219 -14.23 14.19 28.93
N CYS A 220 -15.06 14.02 27.90
CA CYS A 220 -16.14 13.04 27.87
C CYS A 220 -16.60 12.76 26.44
N THR A 221 -17.34 11.65 26.28
CA THR A 221 -18.07 11.29 25.07
C THR A 221 -19.48 10.85 25.45
N GLY A 222 -20.40 10.85 24.48
CA GLY A 222 -21.75 10.38 24.71
C GLY A 222 -22.60 10.37 23.44
N GLU A 223 -23.86 9.96 23.60
CA GLU A 223 -24.88 10.07 22.55
C GLU A 223 -25.86 11.19 22.91
N THR A 224 -26.35 11.89 21.90
CA THR A 224 -27.31 12.98 22.09
C THR A 224 -28.35 13.02 20.97
N ASP A 225 -29.53 13.53 21.30
CA ASP A 225 -30.62 13.85 20.37
C ASP A 225 -30.76 15.37 20.14
N GLY A 226 -29.72 16.14 20.51
CA GLY A 226 -29.69 17.60 20.35
C GLY A 226 -29.47 18.38 21.64
N THR A 227 -29.36 17.71 22.79
CA THR A 227 -28.97 18.34 24.07
C THR A 227 -27.86 17.56 24.76
N VAL A 228 -26.82 18.25 25.22
CA VAL A 228 -25.68 17.70 25.95
C VAL A 228 -25.58 18.36 27.33
N ASP A 229 -25.47 17.54 28.38
CA ASP A 229 -25.22 18.02 29.75
C ASP A 229 -23.71 18.19 29.99
N VAL A 230 -23.33 19.39 30.39
CA VAL A 230 -21.96 19.83 30.67
C VAL A 230 -21.80 20.34 32.12
N THR A 231 -22.74 20.01 33.01
CA THR A 231 -22.74 20.47 34.41
C THR A 231 -21.46 20.06 35.15
N ASP A 232 -20.92 18.88 34.87
CA ASP A 232 -19.72 18.34 35.52
C ASP A 232 -18.40 18.96 35.01
N LEU A 233 -18.44 19.77 33.95
CA LEU A 233 -17.26 20.49 33.47
C LEU A 233 -16.96 21.70 34.35
N LYS A 234 -15.67 21.93 34.62
CA LYS A 234 -15.21 23.15 35.29
C LYS A 234 -15.39 24.36 34.36
N CYS A 235 -15.51 25.56 34.93
CA CYS A 235 -15.55 26.81 34.17
C CYS A 235 -14.33 26.92 33.24
N GLY A 236 -14.55 27.20 31.96
CA GLY A 236 -13.47 27.19 30.96
C GLY A 236 -13.97 27.13 29.51
N VAL A 237 -13.01 27.07 28.59
CA VAL A 237 -13.26 26.94 27.15
C VAL A 237 -13.06 25.48 26.73
N TYR A 238 -14.02 24.97 25.97
CA TYR A 238 -14.06 23.60 25.48
C TYR A 238 -14.41 23.57 23.99
N PHE A 239 -14.10 22.45 23.35
CA PHE A 239 -14.46 22.14 21.98
C PHE A 239 -15.32 20.88 21.97
N ILE A 240 -16.42 20.89 21.23
CA ILE A 240 -17.26 19.71 21.02
C ILE A 240 -17.24 19.32 19.54
N GLU A 241 -17.05 18.03 19.28
CA GLU A 241 -17.09 17.41 17.96
C GLU A 241 -18.26 16.43 17.89
N ILE A 242 -18.90 16.37 16.72
CA ILE A 242 -20.03 15.48 16.42
C ILE A 242 -19.61 14.53 15.29
N ASP A 243 -19.68 13.23 15.53
CA ASP A 243 -19.28 12.22 14.54
C ASP A 243 -20.24 12.23 13.33
N GLY A 244 -19.70 11.98 12.13
CA GLY A 244 -20.48 11.92 10.89
C GLY A 244 -20.72 13.28 10.20
N TYR A 245 -20.39 14.39 10.87
CA TYR A 245 -20.34 15.72 10.26
C TYR A 245 -18.89 16.06 9.91
N LEU A 246 -18.64 16.50 8.67
CA LEU A 246 -17.30 16.96 8.22
C LEU A 246 -16.73 17.93 9.26
N PRO A 247 -15.48 17.73 9.73
CA PRO A 247 -15.06 18.05 11.07
C PRO A 247 -15.14 19.55 11.35
N LYS A 248 -16.18 19.96 12.07
CA LYS A 248 -16.32 21.30 12.64
C LYS A 248 -16.30 21.16 14.16
N SER A 249 -15.12 21.30 14.77
CA SER A 249 -15.01 21.41 16.22
C SER A 249 -15.64 22.74 16.66
N ILE A 250 -16.70 22.68 17.48
CA ILE A 250 -17.44 23.87 17.92
C ILE A 250 -16.93 24.31 19.29
N LYS A 251 -16.47 25.56 19.40
CA LYS A 251 -16.02 26.14 20.66
C LYS A 251 -17.21 26.59 21.52
N PHE A 252 -17.20 26.22 22.81
CA PHE A 252 -18.13 26.77 23.81
C PHE A 252 -17.44 27.19 25.11
N SER A 253 -18.09 28.08 25.85
CA SER A 253 -17.65 28.55 27.17
C SER A 253 -18.57 28.01 28.26
N LYS A 254 -17.99 27.30 29.24
CA LYS A 254 -18.64 26.91 30.50
C LYS A 254 -18.39 28.01 31.53
N LEU A 255 -19.46 28.59 32.06
CA LEU A 255 -19.40 29.52 33.19
C LEU A 255 -19.44 28.80 34.53
#